data_AF-A0A2M8L654-F1
#
_entry.id   AF-A0A2M8L654-F1
#
_cell.length_a   1.000
_cell.length_b   1.000
_cell.length_c   1.000
_cell.angle_alpha   90.00
_cell.angle_beta   90.00
_cell.angle_gamma   90.00
#
_symmetry.space_group_name_H-M   'P 1'
#
loop_
_entity.id
_entity.type
_entity.pdbx_description
1 polymer ?
#
loop_
_entity_poly.entity_id
_entity_poly.type
_entity_poly.pdbx_seq_one_letter_code
_entity_poly.pdbx_strand_id
1 'polypeptide(L)'
;NLSCEEVVKLLDSDAEKGLSEKEAWDRQKKLGLNLLPKERPLSRLMIFFEQFKSPLIYILVIAGIVVLFFQKFTDAIVIFGAVF
;
A
#
# COMPACT_ATOMS: atom_id res chain seq x y z
N ASN A 1 31.88 -0.66 19.01
CA ASN A 1 31.97 0.34 17.92
C ASN A 1 33.19 0.02 17.10
N LEU A 2 33.03 -0.14 15.78
CA LEU A 2 34.15 -0.32 14.85
C LEU A 2 34.83 1.03 14.60
N SER A 3 36.14 1.02 14.36
CA SER A 3 36.87 2.19 13.89
C SER A 3 36.56 2.47 12.41
N CYS A 4 36.81 3.69 11.94
CA CYS A 4 36.61 4.04 10.54
C CYS A 4 37.40 3.13 9.59
N GLU A 5 38.65 2.81 9.95
CA GLU A 5 39.54 1.92 9.18
C GLU A 5 38.98 0.50 9.11
N GLU A 6 38.42 -0.02 10.21
CA GLU A 6 37.80 -1.34 10.25
C GLU A 6 36.56 -1.40 9.35
N VAL A 7 35.74 -0.34 9.32
CA VAL A 7 34.54 -0.27 8.46
C VAL A 7 34.92 -0.23 6.98
N VAL A 8 35.90 0.59 6.62
CA VAL A 8 36.38 0.73 5.23
C VAL A 8 36.93 -0.61 4.72
N LYS A 9 37.69 -1.32 5.56
CA LYS A 9 38.19 -2.66 5.24
C LYS A 9 37.07 -3.70 5.15
N LEU A 10 36.11 -3.67 6.08
CA LEU A 10 34.98 -4.61 6.10
C LEU A 10 34.07 -4.45 4.89
N LEU A 11 33.86 -3.21 4.45
CA LEU A 11 33.02 -2.87 3.30
C LEU A 11 33.78 -2.91 1.97
N ASP A 12 35.07 -3.26 1.98
CA ASP A 12 35.94 -3.30 0.80
C ASP A 12 35.75 -2.04 -0.06
N SER A 13 35.93 -0.88 0.56
CA SER A 13 35.68 0.43 -0.03
C SER A 13 36.91 1.32 0.10
N ASP A 14 37.06 2.31 -0.78
CA ASP A 14 38.10 3.33 -0.64
C ASP A 14 37.57 4.54 0.16
N ALA A 15 38.33 5.00 1.16
CA ALA A 15 37.91 6.10 2.02
C ALA A 15 37.95 7.48 1.34
N GLU A 16 38.78 7.66 0.31
CA GLU A 16 38.93 8.92 -0.43
C GLU A 16 38.10 8.93 -1.71
N LYS A 17 38.07 7.79 -2.42
CA LYS A 17 37.47 7.66 -3.76
C LYS A 17 36.11 6.97 -3.75
N GLY A 18 35.74 6.31 -2.65
CA GLY A 18 34.49 5.57 -2.54
C GLY A 18 34.50 4.28 -3.37
N LEU A 19 33.32 3.88 -3.84
CA LEU A 19 33.14 2.71 -4.71
C LEU A 19 33.17 3.12 -6.17
N SER A 20 33.70 2.23 -7.03
CA SER A 20 33.52 2.39 -8.48
C SER A 20 32.04 2.22 -8.87
N GLU A 21 31.65 2.81 -10.00
CA GLU A 21 30.28 2.65 -10.53
C GLU A 21 29.89 1.17 -10.72
N LYS A 22 30.85 0.35 -11.17
CA LYS A 22 30.65 -1.08 -11.36
C LYS A 22 30.36 -1.79 -10.03
N GLU A 23 31.14 -1.51 -8.99
CA GLU A 23 30.93 -2.10 -7.66
C GLU A 23 29.63 -1.63 -7.03
N ALA A 24 29.30 -0.34 -7.16
CA ALA A 24 28.04 0.20 -6.68
C ALA A 24 26.85 -0.51 -7.36
N TRP A 25 26.91 -0.71 -8.67
CA TRP A 25 25.87 -1.42 -9.42
C TRP A 25 25.77 -2.91 -9.06
N ASP A 26 26.90 -3.60 -8.93
CA ASP A 26 26.94 -5.02 -8.52
C ASP A 26 26.39 -5.20 -7.09
N ARG A 27 26.68 -4.27 -6.17
CA ARG A 27 26.13 -4.26 -4.81
C ARG A 27 24.63 -3.98 -4.83
N GLN A 28 24.17 -3.01 -5.61
CA GLN A 28 22.75 -2.68 -5.77
C GLN A 28 21.94 -3.85 -6.34
N LYS A 29 22.52 -4.65 -7.23
CA LYS A 29 21.89 -5.90 -7.72
C LYS A 29 21.72 -6.96 -6.63
N LYS A 30 22.67 -7.07 -5.71
CA LYS A 30 22.67 -8.08 -4.64
C LYS A 30 21.82 -7.67 -3.44
N LEU A 31 21.93 -6.40 -3.04
CA LEU A 31 21.31 -5.85 -1.83
C LEU A 31 19.99 -5.13 -2.11
N GLY A 32 19.72 -4.82 -3.37
CA GLY A 32 18.59 -4.03 -3.78
C GLY A 32 18.80 -2.53 -3.60
N LEU A 33 17.75 -1.78 -3.88
CA LEU A 33 17.72 -0.34 -3.67
C LEU A 33 17.51 -0.04 -2.18
N ASN A 34 18.19 1.00 -1.68
CA ASN A 34 17.91 1.57 -0.37
C ASN A 34 16.60 2.39 -0.41
N LEU A 35 15.47 1.71 -0.67
CA LEU A 35 14.14 2.29 -0.76
C LEU A 35 13.21 1.51 0.15
N LEU A 36 12.43 2.24 0.96
CA LEU A 36 11.37 1.64 1.75
C LEU A 36 10.28 1.08 0.82
N PRO A 37 9.65 -0.06 1.18
CA PRO A 37 8.51 -0.58 0.44
C PRO A 37 7.43 0.50 0.35
N LYS A 38 6.99 0.83 -0.86
CA LYS A 38 5.82 1.67 -1.06
C LYS A 38 4.59 0.79 -1.00
N GLU A 39 3.65 1.12 -0.13
CA GLU A 39 2.32 0.55 -0.22
C GLU A 39 1.71 0.94 -1.57
N ARG A 40 1.17 -0.06 -2.26
CA ARG A 40 0.46 0.20 -3.51
C ARG A 40 -0.86 0.88 -3.13
N PRO A 41 -1.18 2.06 -3.68
CA PRO A 41 -2.49 2.64 -3.44
C PRO A 41 -3.55 1.67 -3.93
N LEU A 42 -4.56 1.43 -3.10
CA LEU A 42 -5.70 0.61 -3.51
C LEU A 42 -6.37 1.28 -4.72
N SER A 43 -6.64 0.49 -5.76
CA SER A 43 -7.40 0.99 -6.90
C SER A 43 -8.82 1.34 -6.45
N ARG A 44 -9.48 2.31 -7.11
CA ARG A 44 -10.86 2.69 -6.78
C ARG A 44 -11.82 1.50 -6.79
N LEU A 45 -11.64 0.58 -7.73
CA LEU A 45 -12.40 -0.67 -7.80
C LEU A 45 -12.12 -1.60 -6.62
N MET A 46 -10.86 -1.70 -6.17
CA MET A 46 -10.51 -2.52 -5.02
C MET A 46 -11.10 -1.96 -3.73
N ILE A 47 -11.10 -0.63 -3.54
CA ILE A 47 -11.77 0.04 -2.40
C ILE A 47 -13.28 -0.26 -2.42
N PHE A 48 -13.91 -0.19 -3.59
CA PHE A 48 -15.32 -0.52 -3.77
C PHE A 48 -15.66 -1.97 -3.41
N PHE A 49 -14.79 -2.95 -3.67
CA PHE A 49 -15.02 -4.33 -3.26
C PHE A 49 -14.68 -4.57 -1.78
N GLU A 50 -13.72 -3.82 -1.23
CA GLU A 50 -13.27 -3.99 0.16
C GLU A 50 -14.38 -3.65 1.17
N GLN A 51 -15.23 -2.67 0.88
CA GLN A 51 -16.35 -2.30 1.77
C GLN A 51 -17.35 -3.45 1.98
N PHE A 52 -17.54 -4.34 1.00
CA PHE A 52 -18.39 -5.53 1.14
C PHE A 52 -17.84 -6.57 2.13
N LYS A 53 -16.62 -6.39 2.65
CA LYS A 53 -16.13 -7.20 3.78
C LYS A 53 -16.65 -6.73 5.13
N SER A 54 -17.24 -5.54 5.20
CA SER A 54 -17.81 -5.00 6.43
C SER A 54 -19.23 -5.55 6.67
N PRO A 55 -19.52 -6.13 7.85
CA PRO A 55 -20.88 -6.55 8.23
C PRO A 55 -21.92 -5.44 8.10
N LEU A 56 -21.50 -4.18 8.32
CA LEU A 56 -22.37 -3.01 8.23
C LEU A 56 -22.91 -2.80 6.81
N ILE A 57 -22.11 -3.05 5.78
CA ILE A 57 -22.55 -2.90 4.38
C ILE A 57 -23.67 -3.88 4.06
N TYR A 58 -23.60 -5.12 4.54
CA TYR A 58 -24.70 -6.09 4.35
C TYR A 58 -26.00 -5.62 5.00
N ILE A 59 -25.92 -5.02 6.20
CA ILE A 59 -27.08 -4.45 6.88
C ILE A 59 -27.68 -3.32 6.04
N LEU A 60 -26.86 -2.41 5.51
CA LEU A 60 -27.33 -1.30 4.67
C LEU A 60 -27.95 -1.78 3.36
N VAL A 61 -27.35 -2.75 2.69
CA VAL A 61 -27.90 -3.33 1.45
C VAL A 61 -29.26 -3.97 1.72
N ILE A 62 -29.40 -4.77 2.78
CA ILE A 62 -30.68 -5.38 3.17
C ILE A 62 -31.70 -4.29 3.51
N ALA A 63 -31.32 -3.28 4.29
CA ALA A 63 -32.19 -2.15 4.62
C ALA A 63 -32.67 -1.41 3.36
N GLY A 64 -31.77 -1.11 2.42
CA GLY A 64 -32.09 -0.49 1.14
C GLY A 64 -33.07 -1.31 0.31
N ILE A 65 -32.88 -2.63 0.25
CA ILE A 65 -33.82 -3.56 -0.41
C ILE A 65 -35.20 -3.52 0.27
N VAL A 66 -35.26 -3.59 1.59
CA VAL A 66 -36.52 -3.53 2.35
C VAL A 66 -37.25 -2.20 2.11
N VAL A 67 -36.54 -1.07 2.15
CA VAL A 67 -37.09 0.26 1.88
C VAL A 67 -37.62 0.39 0.45
N LEU A 68 -36.93 -0.23 -0.51
CA LEU A 68 -37.37 -0.29 -1.90
C LEU A 68 -38.67 -1.11 -2.06
N PHE A 69 -38.83 -2.19 -1.30
CA PHE A 69 -40.12 -2.92 -1.23
C PHE A 69 -41.26 -2.06 -0.67
N PHE A 70 -40.97 -1.14 0.25
CA PHE A 70 -41.95 -0.15 0.75
C PHE A 70 -42.20 1.01 -0.22
N GLN A 71 -41.65 0.98 -1.45
CA GLN A 71 -41.73 2.03 -2.46
C GLN A 71 -41.25 3.41 -1.99
N LYS A 72 -40.36 3.45 -0.99
CA LYS A 72 -39.73 4.67 -0.50
C LYS A 72 -38.45 4.95 -1.28
N PHE A 73 -38.62 5.39 -2.53
CA PHE A 73 -37.49 5.57 -3.45
C PHE A 73 -36.46 6.60 -2.96
N THR A 74 -36.89 7.70 -2.33
CA THR A 74 -35.97 8.72 -1.79
C THR A 74 -35.04 8.13 -0.73
N ASP A 75 -35.60 7.38 0.22
CA ASP A 75 -34.83 6.76 1.31
C ASP A 75 -33.89 5.68 0.75
N ALA A 76 -34.35 4.88 -0.22
CA ALA A 76 -33.53 3.87 -0.86
C ALA A 76 -32.34 4.48 -1.61
N ILE A 77 -32.54 5.58 -2.34
CA ILE A 77 -31.47 6.29 -3.06
C ILE A 77 -30.40 6.81 -2.08
N VAL A 78 -30.81 7.35 -0.94
CA VAL A 78 -29.87 7.83 0.10
C VAL A 78 -29.05 6.67 0.66
N ILE A 79 -29.68 5.52 0.95
CA ILE A 79 -28.99 4.34 1.47
C ILE A 79 -28.01 3.78 0.44
N PHE A 80 -28.44 3.60 -0.82
CA PHE A 80 -27.57 3.07 -1.87
C PHE A 80 -26.44 4.04 -2.23
N GLY A 81 -26.67 5.35 -2.23
CA GLY A 81 -25.63 6.36 -2.45
C GLY A 81 -24.62 6.46 -1.30
N ALA A 82 -24.94 5.97 -0.10
CA ALA A 82 -23.98 5.86 0.99
C ALA A 82 -23.12 4.59 0.91
N VAL A 83 -23.61 3.54 0.23
CA VAL A 83 -22.94 2.24 0.06
C VAL A 83 -22.03 2.21 -1.18
N PHE A 84 -22.37 2.96 -2.22
CA PHE A 84 -21.69 2.93 -3.53
C PHE A 84 -20.95 4.24 -3.83
#